data_AF-A0A0F9Q976-F1
#
_entry.id   AF-A0A0F9Q976-F1
#
_cell.length_a   1.000
_cell.length_b   1.000
_cell.length_c   1.000
_cell.angle_alpha   90.00
_cell.angle_beta   90.00
_cell.angle_gamma   90.00
#
_symmetry.space_group_name_H-M   'P 1'
#
loop_
_entity.id
_entity.type
_entity.pdbx_description
1 polymer ?
#
loop_
_entity_poly.entity_id
_entity_poly.type
_entity_poly.pdbx_seq_one_letter_code
_entity_poly.pdbx_strand_id
1 'polypeptide(L)'
;MAKRFLDHSPHTVALVGMGPSIADLLTETLTQEFMPDFADEFWTINMASNMVHSDLVFWMDDLKDQERFKPGLMAVLRRRGTNVITSKAYPEILPNSYDFPLDKVGALAIDVFGKPYLNNGVAMAIAYALTRGVKIMKIYGADFSYPNRDYAESGRACVEAWIAVASARDMMQIQLCPKTSLFDSVLDKGVYGYSEQPIITLPNGDEYKYRSPGEVTAAYVAEDSSGKPSEEEKNDGIRGNVPGTESGVSDDSGDAPNGSNGADSTPPTGFARPGESLRDSGEAGRDEDGNSPGVAGG
;
A
#
# COMPACT_ATOMS: atom_id res chain seq x y z
N MET A 1 5.01 -28.47 -21.52
CA MET A 1 5.00 -28.74 -20.06
C MET A 1 3.61 -28.41 -19.53
N ALA A 2 3.12 -29.14 -18.54
CA ALA A 2 1.87 -28.80 -17.88
C ALA A 2 2.03 -27.47 -17.11
N LYS A 3 0.99 -26.63 -17.10
CA LYS A 3 0.97 -25.41 -16.29
C LYS A 3 1.00 -25.78 -14.80
N ARG A 4 1.77 -25.05 -14.00
CA ARG A 4 1.94 -25.21 -12.55
C ARG A 4 1.37 -23.99 -11.84
N PHE A 5 0.17 -24.08 -11.31
CA PHE A 5 -0.45 -22.99 -10.55
C PHE A 5 -0.20 -23.14 -9.06
N LEU A 6 -0.02 -22.02 -8.36
CA LEU A 6 0.06 -21.99 -6.91
C LEU A 6 -1.35 -22.21 -6.32
N ASP A 7 -1.45 -23.08 -5.32
CA ASP A 7 -2.69 -23.34 -4.60
C ASP A 7 -2.63 -22.77 -3.18
N HIS A 8 -3.34 -21.67 -2.98
CA HIS A 8 -3.45 -20.94 -1.71
C HIS A 8 -4.67 -20.01 -1.73
N SER A 9 -5.25 -19.69 -0.58
CA SER A 9 -6.47 -18.86 -0.51
C SER A 9 -6.42 -17.93 0.69
N PRO A 10 -5.48 -16.96 0.71
CA PRO A 10 -5.44 -15.97 1.78
C PRO A 10 -6.70 -15.11 1.76
N HIS A 11 -7.20 -14.76 2.95
CA HIS A 11 -8.30 -13.84 3.13
C HIS A 11 -7.82 -12.39 3.03
N THR A 12 -6.70 -12.07 3.69
CA THR A 12 -6.11 -10.72 3.77
C THR A 12 -4.70 -10.74 3.21
N VAL A 13 -4.39 -9.83 2.28
CA VAL A 13 -3.09 -9.73 1.62
C VAL A 13 -2.52 -8.33 1.74
N ALA A 14 -1.22 -8.24 2.03
CA ALA A 14 -0.44 -7.01 1.87
C ALA A 14 0.34 -7.06 0.54
N LEU A 15 -0.06 -6.27 -0.44
CA LEU A 15 0.62 -6.12 -1.73
C LEU A 15 1.64 -4.98 -1.67
N VAL A 16 2.91 -5.30 -1.94
CA VAL A 16 4.04 -4.38 -1.78
C VAL A 16 4.79 -4.20 -3.09
N GLY A 17 4.72 -2.98 -3.63
CA GLY A 17 5.50 -2.51 -4.77
C GLY A 17 6.83 -1.90 -4.37
N MET A 18 7.43 -1.11 -5.27
CA MET A 18 8.77 -0.51 -5.09
C MET A 18 8.74 1.03 -5.01
N GLY A 19 7.55 1.62 -5.01
CA GLY A 19 7.32 3.06 -4.92
C GLY A 19 7.60 3.62 -3.52
N PRO A 20 7.80 4.94 -3.40
CA PRO A 20 8.17 5.61 -2.14
C PRO A 20 7.18 5.40 -0.99
N SER A 21 5.90 5.18 -1.26
CA SER A 21 4.89 4.92 -0.22
C SER A 21 5.08 3.59 0.51
N ILE A 22 6.04 2.75 0.08
CA ILE A 22 6.49 1.59 0.88
C ILE A 22 6.99 1.98 2.27
N ALA A 23 7.43 3.23 2.48
CA ALA A 23 7.82 3.73 3.79
C ALA A 23 6.66 3.76 4.81
N ASP A 24 5.40 3.86 4.32
CA ASP A 24 4.23 3.80 5.20
C ASP A 24 4.04 2.38 5.76
N LEU A 25 4.36 1.33 4.98
CA LEU A 25 4.36 -0.05 5.49
C LEU A 25 5.32 -0.19 6.68
N LEU A 26 6.51 0.39 6.60
CA LEU A 26 7.46 0.37 7.71
C LEU A 26 6.91 1.13 8.92
N THR A 27 6.26 2.27 8.70
CA THR A 27 5.68 3.07 9.79
C THR A 27 4.58 2.31 10.52
N GLU A 28 3.71 1.65 9.76
CA GLU A 28 2.60 0.86 10.29
C GLU A 28 3.08 -0.43 10.97
N THR A 29 4.07 -1.13 10.39
CA THR A 29 4.49 -2.45 10.90
C THR A 29 5.55 -2.40 12.00
N LEU A 30 6.39 -1.35 12.03
CA LEU A 30 7.41 -1.20 13.09
C LEU A 30 6.80 -0.81 14.44
N THR A 31 5.65 -0.14 14.44
CA THR A 31 4.98 0.32 15.66
C THR A 31 3.95 -0.68 16.19
N GLN A 32 3.50 -1.62 15.36
CA GLN A 32 2.46 -2.61 15.70
C GLN A 32 2.99 -4.04 15.89
N GLU A 33 4.24 -4.23 16.33
CA GLU A 33 4.81 -5.55 16.65
C GLU A 33 4.53 -6.65 15.60
N PHE A 34 4.53 -6.35 14.29
CA PHE A 34 4.23 -7.31 13.20
C PHE A 34 3.18 -8.38 13.61
N MET A 35 2.03 -7.93 14.14
CA MET A 35 1.04 -8.86 14.67
C MET A 35 0.64 -9.90 13.61
N PRO A 36 0.45 -11.17 13.99
CA PRO A 36 0.06 -12.24 13.06
C PRO A 36 -1.24 -11.93 12.29
N ASP A 37 -2.06 -11.01 12.80
CA ASP A 37 -3.33 -10.62 12.20
C ASP A 37 -3.22 -9.49 11.16
N PHE A 38 -2.00 -8.99 10.87
CA PHE A 38 -1.84 -7.89 9.91
C PHE A 38 -2.25 -8.29 8.47
N ALA A 39 -1.80 -9.45 8.01
CA ALA A 39 -2.18 -10.05 6.74
C ALA A 39 -1.83 -11.55 6.77
N ASP A 40 -2.61 -12.38 6.08
CA ASP A 40 -2.30 -13.80 5.93
C ASP A 40 -1.05 -14.01 5.06
N GLU A 41 -0.86 -13.16 4.05
CA GLU A 41 0.28 -13.22 3.15
C GLU A 41 0.78 -11.83 2.72
N PHE A 42 2.11 -11.72 2.61
CA PHE A 42 2.80 -10.60 1.98
C PHE A 42 3.17 -10.94 0.54
N TRP A 43 2.57 -10.21 -0.40
CA TRP A 43 2.80 -10.34 -1.82
C TRP A 43 3.68 -9.20 -2.32
N THR A 44 4.82 -9.51 -2.92
CA THR A 44 5.77 -8.48 -3.36
C THR A 44 5.96 -8.44 -4.87
N ILE A 45 6.18 -7.25 -5.42
CA ILE A 45 6.46 -7.06 -6.85
C ILE A 45 7.97 -6.99 -7.08
N ASN A 46 8.51 -7.88 -7.92
CA ASN A 46 9.90 -7.88 -8.36
C ASN A 46 10.91 -7.72 -7.19
N MET A 47 11.66 -6.61 -7.17
CA MET A 47 12.73 -6.35 -6.20
C MET A 47 12.20 -5.94 -4.82
N ALA A 48 10.92 -5.63 -4.67
CA ALA A 48 10.33 -5.37 -3.35
C ALA A 48 10.56 -6.56 -2.39
N SER A 49 10.59 -7.78 -2.95
CA SER A 49 10.93 -9.01 -2.22
C SER A 49 12.29 -8.98 -1.52
N ASN A 50 13.19 -8.07 -1.90
CA ASN A 50 14.50 -7.92 -1.27
C ASN A 50 14.50 -7.10 0.01
N MET A 51 13.44 -6.32 0.24
CA MET A 51 13.39 -5.35 1.35
C MET A 51 12.46 -5.79 2.47
N VAL A 52 11.43 -6.59 2.14
CA VAL A 52 10.40 -7.01 3.10
C VAL A 52 10.21 -8.52 3.06
N HIS A 53 9.66 -9.08 4.14
CA HIS A 53 9.20 -10.47 4.16
C HIS A 53 8.23 -10.72 3.00
N SER A 54 8.25 -11.91 2.42
CA SER A 54 7.42 -12.25 1.27
C SER A 54 7.02 -13.71 1.33
N ASP A 55 5.71 -13.97 1.31
CA ASP A 55 5.12 -15.30 1.13
C ASP A 55 5.02 -15.64 -0.35
N LEU A 56 4.77 -14.61 -1.17
CA LEU A 56 4.64 -14.71 -2.61
C LEU A 56 5.32 -13.53 -3.31
N VAL A 57 6.07 -13.82 -4.38
CA VAL A 57 6.65 -12.81 -5.26
C VAL A 57 6.00 -12.87 -6.64
N PHE A 58 5.50 -11.74 -7.12
CA PHE A 58 5.13 -11.57 -8.53
C PHE A 58 6.34 -11.08 -9.30
N TRP A 59 6.95 -12.00 -10.05
CA TRP A 59 8.05 -11.75 -10.97
C TRP A 59 7.60 -12.03 -12.39
N MET A 60 6.85 -11.11 -12.97
CA MET A 60 6.11 -11.39 -14.22
C MET A 60 7.01 -11.60 -15.45
N ASP A 61 8.24 -11.11 -15.42
CA ASP A 61 9.22 -11.32 -16.48
C ASP A 61 9.59 -12.82 -16.61
N ASP A 62 9.89 -13.26 -17.84
CA ASP A 62 10.31 -14.64 -18.10
C ASP A 62 11.64 -14.95 -17.36
N LEU A 63 11.63 -16.02 -16.55
CA LEU A 63 12.77 -16.32 -15.68
C LEU A 63 14.03 -16.73 -16.44
N LYS A 64 13.95 -17.24 -17.67
CA LYS A 64 15.16 -17.55 -18.47
C LYS A 64 15.89 -16.29 -18.88
N ASP A 65 15.13 -15.28 -19.33
CA ASP A 65 15.70 -13.99 -19.67
C ASP A 65 16.28 -13.30 -18.44
N GLN A 66 15.58 -13.41 -17.29
CA GLN A 66 16.05 -12.85 -16.03
C GLN A 66 17.27 -13.58 -15.45
N GLU A 67 17.39 -14.90 -15.61
CA GLU A 67 18.59 -15.64 -15.20
C GLU A 67 19.81 -15.21 -16.00
N ARG A 68 19.64 -14.92 -17.30
CA ARG A 68 20.72 -14.37 -18.15
C ARG A 68 21.07 -12.94 -17.77
N PHE A 69 20.08 -12.09 -17.54
CA PHE A 69 20.28 -10.66 -17.30
C PHE A 69 20.70 -10.33 -15.86
N LYS A 70 20.19 -11.07 -14.88
CA LYS A 70 20.38 -10.84 -13.43
C LYS A 70 20.59 -12.16 -12.67
N PRO A 71 21.65 -12.93 -12.95
CA PRO A 71 21.87 -14.24 -12.34
C PRO A 71 21.98 -14.18 -10.80
N GLY A 72 22.63 -13.15 -10.25
CA GLY A 72 22.78 -12.98 -8.80
C GLY A 72 21.44 -12.80 -8.07
N LEU A 73 20.48 -12.16 -8.72
CA LEU A 73 19.14 -11.92 -8.17
C LEU A 73 18.28 -13.18 -8.19
N MET A 74 18.38 -13.98 -9.26
CA MET A 74 17.77 -15.30 -9.29
C MET A 74 18.37 -16.23 -8.22
N ALA A 75 19.68 -16.12 -7.96
CA ALA A 75 20.33 -16.86 -6.88
C ALA A 75 19.80 -16.47 -5.48
N VAL A 76 19.48 -15.19 -5.26
CA VAL A 76 18.83 -14.72 -4.02
C VAL A 76 17.43 -15.33 -3.87
N LEU A 77 16.59 -15.26 -4.90
CA LEU A 77 15.25 -15.87 -4.87
C LEU A 77 15.31 -17.36 -4.62
N ARG A 78 16.23 -18.07 -5.31
CA ARG A 78 16.45 -19.51 -5.13
C ARG A 78 16.85 -19.85 -3.69
N ARG A 79 17.70 -19.03 -3.07
CA ARG A 79 18.13 -19.21 -1.68
C ARG A 79 17.00 -19.00 -0.68
N ARG A 80 16.14 -18.00 -0.91
CA ARG A 80 14.98 -17.72 -0.05
C ARG A 80 13.94 -18.83 -0.10
N GLY A 81 13.75 -19.44 -1.26
CA GLY A 81 12.75 -20.49 -1.43
C GLY A 81 11.30 -19.98 -1.38
N THR A 82 11.08 -18.67 -1.46
CA THR A 82 9.73 -18.08 -1.55
C THR A 82 9.01 -18.54 -2.81
N ASN A 83 7.68 -18.63 -2.76
CA ASN A 83 6.88 -18.90 -3.95
C ASN A 83 6.98 -17.72 -4.93
N VAL A 84 7.14 -18.01 -6.22
CA VAL A 84 7.26 -16.99 -7.27
C VAL A 84 6.22 -17.26 -8.36
N ILE A 85 5.29 -16.34 -8.56
CA ILE A 85 4.43 -16.33 -9.75
C ILE A 85 5.09 -15.52 -10.84
N THR A 86 5.15 -16.07 -12.05
CA THR A 86 5.79 -15.48 -13.23
C THR A 86 4.96 -15.72 -14.49
N SER A 87 5.29 -15.08 -15.62
CA SER A 87 4.64 -15.36 -16.91
C SER A 87 4.74 -16.83 -17.32
N LYS A 88 5.83 -17.51 -16.94
CA LYS A 88 6.00 -18.95 -17.15
C LYS A 88 6.90 -19.58 -16.10
N ALA A 89 6.44 -20.67 -15.49
CA ALA A 89 7.22 -21.40 -14.48
C ALA A 89 8.44 -22.12 -15.10
N TYR A 90 9.54 -22.09 -14.36
CA TYR A 90 10.78 -22.79 -14.68
C TYR A 90 11.37 -23.41 -13.40
N PRO A 91 10.87 -24.58 -12.95
CA PRO A 91 11.33 -25.23 -11.71
C PRO A 91 12.84 -25.50 -11.64
N GLU A 92 13.50 -25.62 -12.81
CA GLU A 92 14.95 -25.75 -12.91
C GLU A 92 15.70 -24.44 -12.55
N ILE A 93 15.07 -23.28 -12.76
CA ILE A 93 15.60 -21.96 -12.40
C ILE A 93 15.15 -21.58 -10.99
N LEU A 94 13.87 -21.73 -10.67
CA LEU A 94 13.32 -21.48 -9.35
C LEU A 94 12.38 -22.63 -9.01
N PRO A 95 12.75 -23.56 -8.10
CA PRO A 95 11.95 -24.74 -7.76
C PRO A 95 10.50 -24.43 -7.36
N ASN A 96 10.30 -23.26 -6.73
CA ASN A 96 9.01 -22.73 -6.28
C ASN A 96 8.46 -21.66 -7.24
N SER A 97 8.73 -21.79 -8.55
CA SER A 97 8.07 -20.96 -9.56
C SER A 97 6.74 -21.57 -10.02
N TYR A 98 5.77 -20.70 -10.27
CA TYR A 98 4.41 -21.01 -10.67
C TYR A 98 4.00 -20.12 -11.83
N ASP A 99 3.19 -20.67 -12.73
CA ASP A 99 2.61 -19.93 -13.85
C ASP A 99 1.55 -18.96 -13.31
N PHE A 100 1.55 -17.75 -13.83
CA PHE A 100 0.42 -16.86 -13.68
C PHE A 100 -0.81 -17.47 -14.39
N PRO A 101 -1.99 -17.53 -13.75
CA PRO A 101 -3.20 -18.09 -14.35
C PRO A 101 -3.83 -17.13 -15.37
N LEU A 102 -3.09 -16.86 -16.45
CA LEU A 102 -3.44 -15.87 -17.47
C LEU A 102 -4.82 -16.10 -18.08
N ASP A 103 -5.23 -17.35 -18.28
CA ASP A 103 -6.53 -17.66 -18.87
C ASP A 103 -7.68 -17.27 -17.92
N LYS A 104 -7.52 -17.54 -16.61
CA LYS A 104 -8.51 -17.21 -15.57
C LYS A 104 -8.62 -15.71 -15.36
N VAL A 105 -7.48 -15.04 -15.24
CA VAL A 105 -7.41 -13.59 -15.06
C VAL A 105 -7.83 -12.86 -16.35
N GLY A 106 -7.44 -13.37 -17.50
CA GLY A 106 -7.78 -12.83 -18.82
C GLY A 106 -9.27 -12.93 -19.12
N ALA A 107 -9.94 -14.02 -18.73
CA ALA A 107 -11.39 -14.13 -18.84
C ALA A 107 -12.10 -13.02 -18.04
N LEU A 108 -11.67 -12.77 -16.81
CA LEU A 108 -12.19 -11.66 -15.99
C LEU A 108 -11.88 -10.30 -16.63
N ALA A 109 -10.67 -10.11 -17.14
CA ALA A 109 -10.27 -8.86 -17.80
C ALA A 109 -11.11 -8.57 -19.05
N ILE A 110 -11.40 -9.59 -19.86
CA ILE A 110 -12.24 -9.45 -21.06
C ILE A 110 -13.69 -9.14 -20.69
N ASP A 111 -14.24 -9.79 -19.68
CA ASP A 111 -15.60 -9.50 -19.17
C ASP A 111 -15.75 -8.03 -18.77
N VAL A 112 -14.75 -7.52 -18.04
CA VAL A 112 -14.83 -6.19 -17.42
C VAL A 112 -14.42 -5.08 -18.38
N PHE A 113 -13.34 -5.28 -19.13
CA PHE A 113 -12.69 -4.23 -19.92
C PHE A 113 -12.79 -4.44 -21.43
N GLY A 114 -13.35 -5.57 -21.89
CA GLY A 114 -13.37 -5.97 -23.31
C GLY A 114 -11.99 -6.30 -23.89
N LYS A 115 -10.95 -6.35 -23.05
CA LYS A 115 -9.56 -6.64 -23.42
C LYS A 115 -8.79 -7.16 -22.21
N PRO A 116 -7.62 -7.82 -22.37
CA PRO A 116 -6.84 -8.37 -21.27
C PRO A 116 -6.21 -7.35 -20.29
N TYR A 117 -6.66 -6.09 -20.19
CA TYR A 117 -5.98 -4.93 -19.59
C TYR A 117 -5.11 -5.24 -18.34
N LEU A 118 -3.84 -5.63 -18.56
CA LEU A 118 -2.89 -6.14 -17.55
C LEU A 118 -1.48 -5.65 -17.95
N ASN A 119 -1.18 -4.39 -17.69
CA ASN A 119 0.03 -3.75 -18.25
C ASN A 119 1.23 -3.70 -17.29
N ASN A 120 1.07 -4.10 -16.04
CA ASN A 120 2.16 -4.15 -15.06
C ASN A 120 1.91 -5.21 -13.97
N GLY A 121 2.95 -5.54 -13.21
CA GLY A 121 2.90 -6.57 -12.17
C GLY A 121 1.91 -6.27 -11.03
N VAL A 122 1.71 -5.00 -10.67
CA VAL A 122 0.75 -4.61 -9.62
C VAL A 122 -0.68 -4.94 -10.06
N ALA A 123 -1.06 -4.52 -11.27
CA ALA A 123 -2.37 -4.80 -11.85
C ALA A 123 -2.61 -6.31 -11.98
N MET A 124 -1.59 -7.06 -12.40
CA MET A 124 -1.65 -8.52 -12.48
C MET A 124 -1.84 -9.18 -11.11
N ALA A 125 -1.18 -8.69 -10.06
CA ALA A 125 -1.35 -9.20 -8.70
C ALA A 125 -2.76 -8.92 -8.14
N ILE A 126 -3.31 -7.72 -8.36
CA ILE A 126 -4.68 -7.37 -7.96
C ILE A 126 -5.69 -8.26 -8.69
N ALA A 127 -5.54 -8.41 -10.01
CA ALA A 127 -6.41 -9.25 -10.81
C ALA A 127 -6.32 -10.73 -10.40
N TYR A 128 -5.11 -11.21 -10.05
CA TYR A 128 -4.91 -12.54 -9.48
C TYR A 128 -5.65 -12.70 -8.16
N ALA A 129 -5.56 -11.74 -7.24
CA ALA A 129 -6.24 -11.74 -5.94
C ALA A 129 -7.77 -11.90 -6.09
N LEU A 130 -8.36 -11.15 -7.02
CA LEU A 130 -9.79 -11.27 -7.35
C LEU A 130 -10.16 -12.69 -7.79
N THR A 131 -9.31 -13.35 -8.58
CA THR A 131 -9.55 -14.74 -9.00
C THR A 131 -9.28 -15.79 -7.92
N ARG A 132 -8.55 -15.44 -6.85
CA ARG A 132 -8.35 -16.28 -5.65
C ARG A 132 -9.39 -16.02 -4.56
N GLY A 133 -10.18 -14.95 -4.69
CA GLY A 133 -11.21 -14.61 -3.71
C GLY A 133 -10.68 -13.92 -2.45
N VAL A 134 -9.52 -13.27 -2.54
CA VAL A 134 -8.99 -12.40 -1.47
C VAL A 134 -10.05 -11.35 -1.11
N LYS A 135 -10.25 -11.12 0.18
CA LYS A 135 -11.30 -10.24 0.70
C LYS A 135 -10.79 -8.87 1.07
N ILE A 136 -9.56 -8.78 1.58
CA ILE A 136 -8.94 -7.53 1.96
C ILE A 136 -7.56 -7.45 1.31
N MET A 137 -7.29 -6.35 0.61
CA MET A 137 -5.97 -6.07 0.05
C MET A 137 -5.47 -4.71 0.53
N LYS A 138 -4.33 -4.74 1.24
CA LYS A 138 -3.56 -3.56 1.66
C LYS A 138 -2.49 -3.29 0.61
N ILE A 139 -2.41 -2.07 0.08
CA ILE A 139 -1.49 -1.75 -1.03
C ILE A 139 -0.47 -0.71 -0.58
N TYR A 140 0.81 -1.05 -0.72
CA TYR A 140 1.96 -0.19 -0.39
C TYR A 140 2.93 -0.14 -1.57
N GLY A 141 3.60 1.00 -1.78
CA GLY A 141 4.64 1.13 -2.79
C GLY A 141 4.14 0.95 -4.23
N ALA A 142 2.82 1.05 -4.47
CA ALA A 142 2.23 1.07 -5.80
C ALA A 142 2.06 2.51 -6.29
N ASP A 143 3.17 3.25 -6.30
CA ASP A 143 3.17 4.64 -6.76
C ASP A 143 3.44 4.70 -8.26
N PHE A 144 2.88 5.72 -8.90
CA PHE A 144 3.01 5.95 -10.34
C PHE A 144 3.16 7.44 -10.68
N SER A 145 3.27 8.30 -9.68
CA SER A 145 3.43 9.75 -9.87
C SER A 145 4.32 10.31 -8.77
N TYR A 146 5.62 10.49 -9.06
CA TYR A 146 6.57 11.16 -8.16
C TYR A 146 7.74 11.78 -8.96
N PRO A 147 8.41 12.81 -8.39
CA PRO A 147 9.48 13.51 -9.09
C PRO A 147 10.60 12.57 -9.54
N ASN A 148 11.07 12.70 -10.78
CA ASN A 148 12.22 12.01 -11.38
C ASN A 148 12.02 10.57 -11.91
N ARG A 149 10.80 10.10 -12.16
CA ARG A 149 10.56 8.82 -12.88
C ARG A 149 9.37 8.87 -13.84
N ASP A 150 9.45 9.72 -14.85
CA ASP A 150 8.42 9.78 -15.91
C ASP A 150 8.39 8.54 -16.83
N TYR A 151 9.39 7.65 -16.73
CA TYR A 151 9.58 6.54 -17.69
C TYR A 151 9.38 5.12 -17.12
N ALA A 152 9.37 4.93 -15.80
CA ALA A 152 9.42 3.59 -15.20
C ALA A 152 8.04 3.06 -14.73
N GLU A 153 7.00 3.89 -14.72
CA GLU A 153 5.72 3.57 -14.09
C GLU A 153 4.51 4.02 -14.92
N SER A 154 4.55 3.76 -16.24
CA SER A 154 3.30 3.72 -17.00
C SER A 154 2.41 2.61 -16.45
N GLY A 155 1.15 2.92 -16.13
CA GLY A 155 0.16 1.89 -15.78
C GLY A 155 -0.71 2.18 -14.55
N ARG A 156 -0.59 3.38 -13.95
CA ARG A 156 -1.52 3.88 -12.92
C ARG A 156 -2.98 3.59 -13.25
N ALA A 157 -3.41 3.99 -14.45
CA ALA A 157 -4.79 3.80 -14.91
C ALA A 157 -5.22 2.32 -14.95
N CYS A 158 -4.30 1.39 -15.20
CA CYS A 158 -4.62 -0.04 -15.19
C CYS A 158 -4.81 -0.56 -13.77
N VAL A 159 -3.94 -0.12 -12.84
CA VAL A 159 -4.05 -0.47 -11.42
C VAL A 159 -5.34 0.09 -10.82
N GLU A 160 -5.61 1.37 -11.05
CA GLU A 160 -6.82 2.04 -10.58
C GLU A 160 -8.09 1.43 -11.20
N ALA A 161 -8.06 1.01 -12.47
CA ALA A 161 -9.18 0.32 -13.08
C ALA A 161 -9.48 -1.03 -12.41
N TRP A 162 -8.46 -1.81 -12.06
CA TRP A 162 -8.65 -3.06 -11.32
C TRP A 162 -9.13 -2.83 -9.88
N ILE A 163 -8.61 -1.81 -9.19
CA ILE A 163 -9.09 -1.41 -7.87
C ILE A 163 -10.56 -0.98 -7.93
N ALA A 164 -10.92 -0.16 -8.91
CA ALA A 164 -12.30 0.29 -9.09
C ALA A 164 -13.25 -0.90 -9.32
N VAL A 165 -12.81 -1.92 -10.06
CA VAL A 165 -13.59 -3.15 -10.30
C VAL A 165 -13.72 -3.99 -9.03
N ALA A 166 -12.65 -4.10 -8.25
CA ALA A 166 -12.65 -4.79 -6.97
C ALA A 166 -13.69 -4.18 -6.01
N SER A 167 -13.66 -2.85 -5.87
CA SER A 167 -14.56 -2.11 -4.98
C SER A 167 -15.99 -2.05 -5.52
N ALA A 168 -16.20 -1.71 -6.80
CA ALA A 168 -17.55 -1.50 -7.34
C ALA A 168 -18.37 -2.79 -7.53
N ARG A 169 -17.72 -3.95 -7.52
CA ARG A 169 -18.39 -5.27 -7.56
C ARG A 169 -18.42 -5.95 -6.18
N ASP A 170 -18.05 -5.25 -5.11
CA ASP A 170 -17.97 -5.78 -3.74
C ASP A 170 -17.17 -7.09 -3.64
N MET A 171 -16.12 -7.23 -4.47
CA MET A 171 -15.35 -8.47 -4.57
C MET A 171 -14.23 -8.52 -3.54
N MET A 172 -13.59 -7.37 -3.29
CA MET A 172 -12.42 -7.22 -2.44
C MET A 172 -12.34 -5.78 -1.93
N GLN A 173 -12.18 -5.63 -0.62
CA GLN A 173 -11.92 -4.37 0.04
C GLN A 173 -10.48 -3.92 -0.21
N ILE A 174 -10.31 -2.66 -0.57
CA ILE A 174 -9.01 -2.07 -0.86
C ILE A 174 -8.64 -1.07 0.24
N GLN A 175 -7.45 -1.24 0.81
CA GLN A 175 -6.85 -0.34 1.79
C GLN A 175 -5.59 0.27 1.16
N LEU A 176 -5.57 1.60 1.05
CA LEU A 176 -4.46 2.33 0.43
C LEU A 176 -3.64 3.01 1.52
N CYS A 177 -2.31 2.95 1.41
CA CYS A 177 -1.46 3.69 2.32
C CYS A 177 -1.59 5.21 2.10
N PRO A 178 -1.51 6.05 3.15
CA PRO A 178 -1.84 7.47 3.06
C PRO A 178 -1.03 8.27 2.04
N LYS A 179 0.25 7.92 1.82
CA LYS A 179 1.13 8.65 0.90
C LYS A 179 1.14 8.07 -0.52
N THR A 180 0.22 7.18 -0.87
CA THR A 180 0.16 6.65 -2.23
C THR A 180 -0.26 7.70 -3.25
N SER A 181 0.29 7.60 -4.45
CA SER A 181 -0.19 8.37 -5.61
C SER A 181 -1.44 7.79 -6.28
N LEU A 182 -1.88 6.58 -5.91
CA LEU A 182 -3.14 6.01 -6.41
C LEU A 182 -4.33 6.85 -5.95
N PHE A 183 -5.30 7.04 -6.85
CA PHE A 183 -6.48 7.89 -6.65
C PHE A 183 -6.15 9.31 -6.17
N ASP A 184 -4.93 9.77 -6.47
CA ASP A 184 -4.39 11.05 -6.00
C ASP A 184 -4.42 11.18 -4.46
N SER A 185 -4.37 10.07 -3.71
CA SER A 185 -4.53 10.05 -2.25
C SER A 185 -3.57 11.01 -1.54
N VAL A 186 -2.30 11.02 -1.94
CA VAL A 186 -1.27 11.94 -1.41
C VAL A 186 -1.54 13.42 -1.72
N LEU A 187 -2.36 13.72 -2.73
CA LEU A 187 -2.78 15.06 -3.13
C LEU A 187 -4.28 15.30 -2.91
N ASP A 188 -4.94 14.46 -2.11
CA ASP A 188 -6.39 14.55 -1.92
C ASP A 188 -6.76 15.90 -1.29
N LYS A 189 -7.69 16.58 -1.95
CA LYS A 189 -8.21 17.91 -1.58
C LYS A 189 -9.72 17.86 -1.36
N GLY A 190 -10.31 16.67 -1.33
CA GLY A 190 -11.73 16.45 -1.25
C GLY A 190 -12.44 16.78 -2.55
N VAL A 191 -13.72 17.14 -2.45
CA VAL A 191 -14.56 17.40 -3.61
C VAL A 191 -14.11 18.70 -4.30
N TYR A 192 -13.69 18.57 -5.56
CA TYR A 192 -13.26 19.71 -6.36
C TYR A 192 -14.38 20.76 -6.54
N GLY A 193 -14.00 22.03 -6.48
CA GLY A 193 -14.89 23.17 -6.74
C GLY A 193 -15.58 23.75 -5.51
N TYR A 194 -15.33 23.21 -4.32
CA TYR A 194 -15.91 23.69 -3.07
C TYR A 194 -14.88 24.44 -2.22
N SER A 195 -15.27 25.61 -1.68
CA SER A 195 -14.46 26.36 -0.69
C SER A 195 -14.53 25.74 0.70
N GLU A 196 -15.68 25.19 1.07
CA GLU A 196 -15.93 24.41 2.28
C GLU A 196 -16.43 23.03 1.85
N GLN A 197 -15.84 21.97 2.43
CA GLN A 197 -16.12 20.61 1.97
C GLN A 197 -17.56 20.19 2.29
N PRO A 198 -18.34 19.76 1.29
CA PRO A 198 -19.74 19.43 1.50
C PRO A 198 -19.88 18.12 2.29
N ILE A 199 -21.02 17.98 2.95
CA ILE A 199 -21.51 16.69 3.44
C ILE A 199 -22.27 16.02 2.29
N ILE A 200 -21.94 14.78 1.98
CA ILE A 200 -22.58 13.99 0.93
C ILE A 200 -23.56 13.02 1.60
N THR A 201 -24.86 13.19 1.34
CA THR A 201 -25.88 12.23 1.77
C THR A 201 -26.01 11.11 0.75
N LEU A 202 -25.84 9.89 1.21
CA LEU A 202 -25.93 8.67 0.40
C LEU A 202 -27.39 8.21 0.25
N PRO A 203 -27.72 7.38 -0.76
CA PRO A 203 -29.09 6.90 -0.98
C PRO A 203 -29.70 6.12 0.18
N ASN A 204 -28.87 5.54 1.04
CA ASN A 204 -29.29 4.81 2.25
C ASN A 204 -29.49 5.72 3.47
N GLY A 205 -29.28 7.04 3.34
CA GLY A 205 -29.40 8.02 4.42
C GLY A 205 -28.11 8.30 5.18
N ASP A 206 -27.04 7.55 4.92
CA ASP A 206 -25.74 7.80 5.55
C ASP A 206 -25.14 9.12 5.06
N GLU A 207 -24.39 9.80 5.92
CA GLU A 207 -23.66 11.03 5.58
C GLU A 207 -22.16 10.77 5.51
N TYR A 208 -21.53 11.25 4.43
CA TYR A 208 -20.07 11.27 4.26
C TYR A 208 -19.56 12.71 4.37
N LYS A 209 -18.60 12.93 5.27
CA LYS A 209 -17.90 14.21 5.41
C LYS A 209 -16.42 14.00 5.13
N TYR A 210 -15.90 14.73 4.14
CA TYR A 210 -14.48 14.72 3.84
C TYR A 210 -13.67 15.22 5.03
N ARG A 211 -12.58 14.50 5.34
CA ARG A 211 -11.54 14.90 6.30
C ARG A 211 -10.22 14.93 5.55
N SER A 212 -9.46 16.01 5.70
CA SER A 212 -8.19 16.12 5.00
C SER A 212 -7.18 15.08 5.50
N PRO A 213 -6.24 14.59 4.65
CA PRO A 213 -5.21 13.64 5.10
C PRO A 213 -4.42 14.13 6.32
N GLY A 214 -4.25 15.44 6.49
CA GLY A 214 -3.58 16.04 7.66
C GLY A 214 -4.43 16.16 8.93
N GLU A 215 -5.76 16.05 8.84
CA GLU A 215 -6.65 15.94 10.01
C GLU A 215 -6.73 14.52 10.55
N VAL A 216 -6.58 13.51 9.68
CA VAL A 216 -6.60 12.09 10.09
C VAL A 216 -5.27 11.66 10.71
N THR A 217 -4.18 12.40 10.46
CA THR A 217 -2.93 12.29 11.24
C THR A 217 -3.07 12.97 12.62
N ALA A 218 -4.11 12.63 13.38
CA ALA A 218 -4.08 12.87 14.82
C ALA A 218 -2.82 12.21 15.38
N ALA A 219 -2.12 12.91 16.29
CA ALA A 219 -0.93 12.41 16.95
C ALA A 219 -1.19 10.97 17.42
N TYR A 220 -0.22 10.08 17.23
CA TYR A 220 -0.28 8.73 17.80
C TYR A 220 -0.65 8.83 19.28
N VAL A 221 -1.89 8.45 19.60
CA VAL A 221 -2.35 8.23 20.97
C VAL A 221 -2.16 6.75 21.19
N ALA A 222 -1.25 6.38 22.10
CA ALA A 222 -1.06 4.99 22.46
C ALA A 222 -2.38 4.45 23.04
N GLU A 223 -3.09 3.63 22.27
CA GLU A 223 -4.20 2.86 22.81
C GLU A 223 -3.64 1.75 23.70
N ASP A 224 -4.29 1.55 24.85
CA ASP A 224 -3.96 0.46 25.76
C ASP A 224 -4.13 -0.87 25.03
N SER A 225 -3.01 -1.57 24.80
CA SER A 225 -2.95 -2.87 24.11
C SER A 225 -3.61 -4.01 24.89
N SER A 226 -4.30 -3.70 25.99
CA SER A 226 -5.10 -4.63 26.79
C SER A 226 -6.42 -5.08 26.14
N GLY A 227 -6.79 -4.52 24.98
CA GLY A 227 -7.98 -4.92 24.22
C GLY A 227 -9.30 -4.45 24.83
N LYS A 228 -9.30 -3.35 25.59
CA LYS A 228 -10.52 -2.69 26.05
C LYS A 228 -10.91 -1.57 25.06
N PRO A 229 -12.17 -1.51 24.61
CA PRO A 229 -12.63 -0.45 23.72
C PRO A 229 -12.51 0.92 24.42
N SER A 230 -12.05 1.93 23.67
CA SER A 230 -11.94 3.30 24.16
C SER A 230 -13.33 3.93 24.32
N GLU A 231 -13.51 4.86 25.26
CA GLU A 231 -14.83 5.46 25.53
C GLU A 231 -15.37 6.34 24.38
N GLU A 232 -14.56 6.64 23.37
CA GLU A 232 -14.98 7.39 22.17
C GLU A 232 -15.82 6.56 21.18
N GLU A 233 -15.81 5.22 21.27
CA GLU A 233 -16.60 4.36 20.36
C GLU A 233 -18.12 4.38 20.62
N LYS A 234 -18.61 5.10 21.64
CA LYS A 234 -20.03 5.08 22.04
C LYS A 234 -20.90 6.20 21.47
N ASN A 235 -20.34 7.21 20.79
CA ASN A 235 -21.12 8.30 20.24
C ASN A 235 -20.45 8.82 18.97
N ASP A 236 -20.91 8.37 17.80
CA ASP A 236 -21.21 9.26 16.67
C ASP A 236 -21.79 8.45 15.51
N GLY A 237 -23.06 8.72 15.18
CA GLY A 237 -23.72 8.25 13.96
C GLY A 237 -23.18 8.90 12.68
N ILE A 238 -21.88 9.19 12.62
CA ILE A 238 -21.18 9.81 11.50
C ILE A 238 -20.26 8.76 10.89
N ARG A 239 -20.64 8.19 9.73
CA ARG A 239 -19.76 7.31 8.95
C ARG A 239 -18.70 8.13 8.23
N GLY A 240 -17.68 8.54 8.96
CA GLY A 240 -16.46 9.07 8.39
C GLY A 240 -15.28 8.24 8.86
N ASN A 241 -15.00 7.13 8.16
CA ASN A 241 -13.76 6.36 8.23
C ASN A 241 -13.86 5.25 7.15
N VAL A 242 -12.96 5.06 6.18
CA VAL A 242 -11.54 5.40 5.91
C VAL A 242 -11.36 5.15 4.39
N PRO A 243 -10.19 5.29 3.73
CA PRO A 243 -9.85 4.28 2.71
C PRO A 243 -9.50 2.95 3.39
N GLY A 244 -10.52 2.21 3.86
CA GLY A 244 -10.36 0.91 4.51
C GLY A 244 -11.40 0.43 5.55
N THR A 245 -12.64 0.91 5.47
CA THR A 245 -13.95 0.44 6.07
C THR A 245 -13.99 -0.74 7.08
N GLU A 246 -14.83 -0.67 8.12
CA GLU A 246 -16.16 -1.32 8.07
C GLU A 246 -17.23 -0.76 9.05
N SER A 247 -18.48 -1.14 8.74
CA SER A 247 -19.78 -0.71 9.27
C SER A 247 -20.34 -1.59 10.40
N GLY A 248 -20.82 -0.99 11.49
CA GLY A 248 -21.58 -1.64 12.55
C GLY A 248 -23.10 -1.63 12.33
N VAL A 249 -23.73 -2.76 12.68
CA VAL A 249 -25.17 -3.06 12.67
C VAL A 249 -25.84 -2.46 13.93
N SER A 250 -27.07 -1.95 13.77
CA SER A 250 -27.89 -1.37 14.85
C SER A 250 -28.52 -2.45 15.74
N ASP A 251 -28.38 -2.31 17.06
CA ASP A 251 -29.34 -2.85 18.03
C ASP A 251 -29.80 -1.77 19.01
N ASP A 252 -31.12 -1.72 19.16
CA ASP A 252 -31.95 -0.76 19.87
C ASP A 252 -32.03 -1.10 21.38
N SER A 253 -31.69 -0.16 22.25
CA SER A 253 -32.29 -0.04 23.59
C SER A 253 -31.86 1.26 24.28
N GLY A 254 -32.84 2.07 24.69
CA GLY A 254 -32.64 3.36 25.34
C GLY A 254 -32.32 3.29 26.84
N ASP A 255 -31.72 4.36 27.36
CA ASP A 255 -32.17 5.12 28.54
C ASP A 255 -31.22 6.30 28.83
N ALA A 256 -31.77 7.40 29.32
CA ALA A 256 -31.07 8.62 29.79
C ALA A 256 -31.08 8.67 31.35
N PRO A 257 -30.65 9.76 32.04
CA PRO A 257 -29.38 10.51 32.04
C PRO A 257 -28.81 10.77 33.47
N ASN A 258 -27.56 11.26 33.59
CA ASN A 258 -26.99 12.16 34.64
C ASN A 258 -25.45 12.15 34.51
N GLY A 259 -24.64 13.18 34.79
CA GLY A 259 -24.82 14.50 35.37
C GLY A 259 -23.45 15.23 35.44
N SER A 260 -23.54 16.56 35.60
CA SER A 260 -22.55 17.62 35.84
C SER A 260 -21.12 17.33 36.36
N ASN A 261 -20.13 18.04 35.79
CA ASN A 261 -19.17 19.00 36.39
C ASN A 261 -18.03 19.24 35.37
N GLY A 262 -17.57 20.42 34.97
CA GLY A 262 -17.52 21.73 35.62
C GLY A 262 -16.10 22.02 36.13
N ALA A 263 -15.20 22.59 35.30
CA ALA A 263 -14.18 23.57 35.74
C ALA A 263 -13.31 24.08 34.57
N ASP A 264 -13.24 25.41 34.56
CA ASP A 264 -12.55 26.40 33.74
C ASP A 264 -11.02 26.43 33.97
N SER A 265 -10.22 26.75 32.94
CA SER A 265 -9.18 27.80 33.01
C SER A 265 -8.37 27.95 31.70
N THR A 266 -8.13 29.21 31.37
CA THR A 266 -7.64 29.81 30.11
C THR A 266 -6.09 29.86 30.02
N PRO A 267 -5.50 30.19 28.85
CA PRO A 267 -4.14 29.80 28.41
C PRO A 267 -3.07 30.88 28.62
N PRO A 268 -1.81 30.62 28.20
CA PRO A 268 -1.10 31.63 27.41
C PRO A 268 -0.26 31.11 26.22
N THR A 269 -0.52 31.72 25.07
CA THR A 269 0.41 32.35 24.10
C THR A 269 1.83 31.80 23.87
N GLY A 270 2.21 31.63 22.59
CA GLY A 270 3.61 31.75 22.16
C GLY A 270 3.93 31.15 20.79
N PHE A 271 3.67 31.90 19.71
CA PHE A 271 4.15 31.58 18.35
C PHE A 271 5.67 31.80 18.22
N ALA A 272 6.38 30.84 17.62
CA ALA A 272 7.58 31.10 16.81
C ALA A 272 7.79 29.95 15.79
N ARG A 273 7.89 30.30 14.49
CA ARG A 273 8.43 29.43 13.42
C ARG A 273 9.80 29.98 12.95
N PRO A 274 10.48 29.44 11.92
CA PRO A 274 11.71 28.66 12.12
C PRO A 274 12.93 29.30 11.42
N GLY A 275 14.11 28.94 11.91
CA GLY A 275 15.38 29.13 11.20
C GLY A 275 16.26 30.23 11.77
N GLU A 276 17.33 29.81 12.46
CA GLU A 276 18.62 30.49 12.35
C GLU A 276 19.75 29.57 12.82
N SER A 277 20.70 29.37 11.90
CA SER A 277 22.13 29.09 12.05
C SER A 277 22.62 28.04 13.07
N LEU A 278 23.08 26.91 12.53
CA LEU A 278 24.28 26.24 13.04
C LEU A 278 25.43 26.50 12.05
N ARG A 279 26.29 27.46 12.41
CA ARG A 279 27.66 27.59 11.92
C ARG A 279 28.60 27.25 13.08
N ASP A 280 29.81 26.88 12.69
CA ASP A 280 30.97 26.44 13.49
C ASP A 280 30.94 24.98 13.96
N SER A 281 32.01 24.22 13.86
CA SER A 281 33.38 24.46 13.35
C SER A 281 34.10 23.11 13.39
N GLY A 282 34.95 22.81 12.41
CA GLY A 282 35.76 21.59 12.44
C GLY A 282 36.69 21.50 11.24
N GLU A 283 37.81 22.19 11.35
CA GLU A 283 38.93 22.25 10.41
C GLU A 283 39.57 20.88 10.12
N ALA A 284 40.05 20.72 8.87
CA ALA A 284 41.29 20.06 8.43
C ALA A 284 41.07 19.57 6.99
N GLY A 285 41.91 19.79 5.99
CA GLY A 285 43.14 20.52 5.82
C GLY A 285 43.38 20.51 4.31
N ARG A 286 43.93 21.59 3.77
CA ARG A 286 44.39 21.65 2.38
C ARG A 286 45.59 20.73 2.22
N ASP A 287 45.66 20.04 1.08
CA ASP A 287 46.89 20.00 0.30
C ASP A 287 46.52 19.88 -1.19
N GLU A 288 47.20 20.72 -1.96
CA GLU A 288 47.11 20.88 -3.40
C GLU A 288 47.94 19.81 -4.13
N ASP A 289 47.72 19.75 -5.44
CA ASP A 289 48.59 19.15 -6.48
C ASP A 289 48.62 17.63 -6.67
N GLY A 290 48.18 17.20 -7.85
CA GLY A 290 48.39 15.82 -8.28
C GLY A 290 47.66 15.36 -9.54
N ASN A 291 47.99 15.97 -10.68
CA ASN A 291 48.22 15.31 -11.97
C ASN A 291 47.31 14.14 -12.43
N SER A 292 46.51 14.35 -13.48
CA SER A 292 46.08 13.28 -14.41
C SER A 292 47.29 12.84 -15.27
N PRO A 293 47.46 11.55 -15.68
CA PRO A 293 46.64 10.96 -16.74
C PRO A 293 46.45 9.41 -16.73
N GLY A 294 45.33 8.95 -17.31
CA GLY A 294 45.24 7.90 -18.35
C GLY A 294 45.68 6.43 -18.15
N VAL A 295 44.85 5.56 -18.74
CA VAL A 295 45.17 4.29 -19.45
C VAL A 295 44.87 2.93 -18.76
N ALA A 296 43.86 2.27 -19.34
CA ALA A 296 43.63 0.85 -19.67
C ALA A 296 44.39 -0.31 -18.97
N GLY A 297 43.63 -1.39 -18.73
CA GLY A 297 44.07 -2.78 -18.97
C GLY A 297 43.92 -3.74 -17.78
N GLY A 298 43.03 -4.73 -17.91
CA GLY A 298 42.87 -5.86 -16.98
C GLY A 298 41.49 -6.47 -17.01
#